data_AF-A0A1D5NYI1-F1
#
_entry.id   AF-A0A1D5NYI1-F1
#
_cell.length_a   1.000
_cell.length_b   1.000
_cell.length_c   1.000
_cell.angle_alpha   90.00
_cell.angle_beta   90.00
_cell.angle_gamma   90.00
#
_symmetry.space_group_name_H-M   'P 1'
#
loop_
_entity.id
_entity.type
_entity.pdbx_description
1 polymer ?
#
loop_
_entity_poly.entity_id
_entity_poly.type
_entity_poly.pdbx_seq_one_letter_code
_entity_poly.pdbx_strand_id
1 'polypeptide(L)'
;MEVLLKDLVSSSKLLSDFKEMYDYENRLKTFTNWPFVENCKCTPENMAKAGFIHCPSANETDVAKCFFCLIELEGWEPNDDPWEEHTKRRSCGFLSLTKQFDDLTMEEYYMLEMTRLRTFLCKTGRSIINSFEEEVAATRKRLVDNFVSSHQYTPQPPVPIQADPTCPPSESS
;
A
#
# COMPACT_ATOMS: atom_id res chain seq x y z
N MET A 1 -10.86 1.10 18.65
CA MET A 1 -11.92 1.76 17.84
C MET A 1 -11.49 3.15 17.39
N GLU A 2 -10.94 4.02 18.25
CA GLU A 2 -10.45 5.35 17.83
C GLU A 2 -9.34 5.31 16.77
N VAL A 3 -8.44 4.32 16.82
CA VAL A 3 -7.37 4.13 15.82
C VAL A 3 -7.97 3.85 14.44
N LEU A 4 -8.87 2.87 14.35
CA LEU A 4 -9.58 2.53 13.11
C LEU A 4 -10.34 3.72 12.50
N LEU A 5 -10.97 4.56 13.33
CA LEU A 5 -11.67 5.76 12.85
C LEU A 5 -10.68 6.79 12.27
N LYS A 6 -9.52 6.97 12.89
CA LYS A 6 -8.45 7.84 12.36
C LYS A 6 -7.90 7.30 11.03
N ASP A 7 -7.71 5.99 10.94
CA ASP A 7 -7.20 5.35 9.72
C ASP A 7 -8.17 5.49 8.55
N LEU A 8 -9.47 5.36 8.81
CA LEU A 8 -10.52 5.57 7.81
C LEU A 8 -10.57 7.01 7.30
N VAL A 9 -10.48 7.99 8.20
CA VAL A 9 -10.48 9.42 7.83
C VAL A 9 -9.22 9.76 7.02
N SER A 10 -8.06 9.28 7.46
CA SER A 10 -6.79 9.45 6.74
C SER A 10 -6.87 8.84 5.33
N SER A 11 -7.41 7.63 5.23
CA SER A 11 -7.61 6.95 3.94
C SER A 11 -8.55 7.72 3.02
N SER A 12 -9.64 8.27 3.55
CA SER A 12 -10.57 9.09 2.76
C SER A 12 -9.89 10.31 2.15
N LYS A 13 -9.01 10.97 2.91
CA LYS A 13 -8.23 12.11 2.42
C LYS A 13 -7.20 11.66 1.37
N LEU A 14 -6.50 10.57 1.63
CA LEU A 14 -5.51 10.03 0.70
C LEU A 14 -6.13 9.69 -0.67
N LEU A 15 -7.37 9.19 -0.66
CA LEU A 15 -8.13 8.89 -1.87
C LEU A 15 -8.36 10.11 -2.76
N SER A 16 -8.71 11.26 -2.15
CA SER A 16 -8.90 12.52 -2.87
C SER A 16 -7.57 13.07 -3.38
N ASP A 17 -6.55 13.08 -2.53
CA ASP A 17 -5.25 13.67 -2.85
C ASP A 17 -4.58 12.92 -4.01
N PHE A 18 -4.70 11.58 -4.05
CA PHE A 18 -4.17 10.77 -5.15
C PHE A 18 -4.86 11.01 -6.50
N LYS A 19 -6.07 11.55 -6.53
CA LYS A 19 -6.69 11.93 -7.81
C LYS A 19 -5.94 13.10 -8.46
N GLU A 20 -5.42 14.03 -7.67
CA GLU A 20 -4.66 15.18 -8.20
C GLU A 20 -3.28 14.77 -8.75
N MET A 21 -2.81 13.59 -8.39
CA MET A 21 -1.51 13.05 -8.79
C MET A 21 -1.48 12.48 -10.21
N TYR A 22 -2.59 12.51 -10.97
CA TYR A 22 -2.52 12.30 -12.42
C TYR A 22 -1.67 13.38 -13.12
N ASP A 23 -1.69 14.60 -12.58
CA ASP A 23 -0.82 15.69 -13.04
C ASP A 23 0.65 15.40 -12.67
N TYR A 24 1.52 15.43 -13.67
CA TYR A 24 2.96 15.25 -13.50
C TYR A 24 3.57 16.29 -12.56
N GLU A 25 3.16 17.56 -12.66
CA GLU A 25 3.73 18.64 -11.87
C GLU A 25 3.41 18.48 -10.38
N ASN A 26 2.22 17.94 -10.06
CA ASN A 26 1.86 17.64 -8.68
C ASN A 26 2.73 16.53 -8.10
N ARG A 27 3.06 15.51 -8.89
CA ARG A 27 3.99 14.46 -8.46
C ARG A 27 5.39 14.99 -8.26
N LEU A 28 5.90 15.77 -9.22
CA LEU A 28 7.25 16.35 -9.15
C LEU A 28 7.43 17.23 -7.90
N LYS A 29 6.44 18.07 -7.57
CA LYS A 29 6.46 18.95 -6.38
C LYS A 29 6.58 18.21 -5.05
N THR A 30 6.29 16.91 -5.00
CA THR A 30 6.45 16.13 -3.76
C THR A 30 7.93 15.92 -3.40
N PHE A 31 8.83 15.89 -4.39
CA PHE A 31 10.26 15.65 -4.22
C PHE A 31 11.00 16.93 -3.79
N THR A 32 10.90 17.27 -2.51
CA THR A 32 11.49 18.51 -1.96
C THR A 32 12.93 18.33 -1.46
N ASN A 33 13.24 17.21 -0.81
CA ASN A 33 14.56 16.89 -0.25
C ASN A 33 15.08 15.54 -0.77
N TRP A 34 14.85 15.28 -2.07
CA TRP A 34 15.25 14.02 -2.68
C TRP A 34 16.78 13.97 -2.87
N PRO A 35 17.46 12.89 -2.42
CA PRO A 35 18.93 12.86 -2.39
C PRO A 35 19.58 12.68 -3.78
N PHE A 36 18.85 12.15 -4.77
CA PHE A 36 19.39 11.78 -6.07
C PHE A 36 18.99 12.80 -7.13
N VAL A 37 19.83 13.80 -7.40
CA VAL A 37 19.52 14.91 -8.33
C VAL A 37 20.37 14.89 -9.58
N GLU A 38 21.68 15.05 -9.45
CA GLU A 38 22.61 15.09 -10.59
C GLU A 38 23.26 13.73 -10.81
N ASN A 39 23.50 13.36 -12.08
CA ASN A 39 24.17 12.12 -12.49
C ASN A 39 23.53 10.83 -11.91
N CYS A 40 22.23 10.87 -11.61
CA CYS A 40 21.44 9.73 -11.14
C CYS A 40 20.36 9.40 -12.18
N LYS A 41 19.86 8.16 -12.18
CA LYS A 41 18.67 7.74 -12.94
C LYS A 41 17.39 7.97 -12.16
N CYS A 42 17.41 7.79 -10.85
CA CYS A 42 16.28 8.00 -9.96
C CYS A 42 16.08 9.48 -9.58
N THR A 43 16.18 10.40 -10.55
CA THR A 43 15.93 11.83 -10.31
C THR A 43 14.46 12.11 -10.02
N PRO A 44 14.10 13.23 -9.35
CA PRO A 44 12.71 13.61 -9.12
C PRO A 44 11.82 13.54 -10.38
N GLU A 45 12.35 13.96 -11.53
CA GLU A 45 11.65 13.93 -12.82
C GLU A 45 11.36 12.50 -13.28
N ASN A 46 12.34 11.60 -13.17
CA ASN A 46 12.17 10.21 -13.58
C ASN A 46 11.27 9.45 -12.59
N MET A 47 11.37 9.74 -11.29
CA MET A 47 10.47 9.23 -10.27
C MET A 47 9.02 9.66 -10.55
N ALA A 48 8.78 10.95 -10.79
CA ALA A 48 7.47 11.48 -11.12
C ALA A 48 6.92 10.93 -12.46
N LYS A 49 7.77 10.74 -13.48
CA LYS A 49 7.37 10.08 -14.75
C LYS A 49 6.92 8.64 -14.53
N ALA A 50 7.60 7.89 -13.65
CA ALA A 50 7.23 6.53 -13.28
C ALA A 50 6.03 6.45 -12.32
N GLY A 51 5.37 7.58 -12.04
CA GLY A 51 4.16 7.65 -11.22
C GLY A 51 4.42 7.65 -9.71
N PHE A 52 5.66 7.87 -9.27
CA PHE A 52 5.99 7.99 -7.86
C PHE A 52 5.74 9.41 -7.33
N ILE A 53 5.41 9.45 -6.04
CA ILE A 53 5.44 10.63 -5.18
C ILE A 53 6.37 10.36 -3.99
N HIS A 54 7.03 11.40 -3.50
CA HIS A 54 7.89 11.32 -2.31
C HIS A 54 7.03 11.32 -1.05
N CYS A 55 7.24 10.33 -0.17
CA CYS A 55 6.49 10.15 1.07
C CYS A 55 7.45 9.94 2.27
N PRO A 56 8.36 10.89 2.56
CA PRO A 56 9.39 10.69 3.56
C PRO A 56 8.79 10.58 4.97
N SER A 57 9.38 9.71 5.79
CA SER A 57 9.15 9.64 7.22
C SER A 57 10.39 10.14 7.98
N ALA A 58 10.30 10.30 9.31
CA ALA A 58 11.44 10.75 10.12
C ALA A 58 12.64 9.79 10.05
N ASN A 59 12.39 8.51 9.76
CA ASN A 59 13.40 7.47 9.72
C ASN A 59 13.71 7.00 8.29
N GLU A 60 12.80 7.23 7.34
CA GLU A 60 12.90 6.74 5.97
C GLU A 60 12.79 7.93 5.01
N THR A 61 13.94 8.47 4.61
CA THR A 61 14.02 9.76 3.90
C THR A 61 13.75 9.64 2.40
N ASP A 62 13.83 8.44 1.84
CA ASP A 62 13.75 8.16 0.39
C ASP A 62 12.55 7.28 0.01
N VAL A 63 11.54 7.18 0.89
CA VAL A 63 10.31 6.44 0.57
C VAL A 63 9.57 7.10 -0.58
N ALA A 64 9.30 6.33 -1.62
CA ALA A 64 8.51 6.74 -2.76
C ALA A 64 7.31 5.81 -2.95
N LYS A 65 6.14 6.39 -3.21
CA LYS A 65 4.88 5.67 -3.38
C LYS A 65 4.28 5.92 -4.74
N CYS A 66 3.81 4.89 -5.44
CA CYS A 66 3.01 5.12 -6.64
C CYS A 66 1.60 5.58 -6.26
N PHE A 67 1.14 6.71 -6.80
CA PHE A 67 -0.21 7.24 -6.53
C PHE A 67 -1.34 6.33 -7.03
N PHE A 68 -1.04 5.49 -8.04
CA PHE A 68 -2.01 4.66 -8.72
C PHE A 68 -2.11 3.26 -8.11
N CYS A 69 -1.01 2.51 -8.12
CA CYS A 69 -1.00 1.13 -7.65
C CYS A 69 -0.69 1.01 -6.16
N LEU A 70 -0.25 2.09 -5.49
CA LEU A 70 0.12 2.15 -4.07
C LEU A 70 1.24 1.18 -3.69
N ILE A 71 2.18 0.92 -4.60
CA ILE A 71 3.45 0.30 -4.20
C ILE A 71 4.28 1.36 -3.49
N GLU A 72 4.90 0.98 -2.38
CA GLU A 72 5.90 1.78 -1.68
C GLU A 72 7.26 1.12 -1.90
N LEU A 73 8.27 1.95 -2.18
CA LEU A 73 9.66 1.55 -2.37
C LEU A 73 10.57 2.51 -1.63
N GLU A 74 11.64 1.97 -1.06
CA GLU A 74 12.68 2.68 -0.32
C GLU A 74 14.04 2.03 -0.62
N GLY A 75 15.12 2.65 -0.16
CA GLY A 75 16.48 2.18 -0.41
C GLY A 75 16.92 2.40 -1.85
N TRP A 76 16.54 3.54 -2.43
CA TRP A 76 16.88 3.90 -3.80
C TRP A 76 18.38 4.12 -3.95
N GLU A 77 18.94 3.64 -5.05
CA GLU A 77 20.32 3.85 -5.44
C GLU A 77 20.41 4.78 -6.66
N PRO A 78 21.51 5.55 -6.84
CA PRO A 78 21.67 6.49 -7.95
C PRO A 78 21.42 5.89 -9.35
N ASN A 79 21.67 4.59 -9.54
CA ASN A 79 21.56 3.92 -10.84
C ASN A 79 20.21 3.24 -11.08
N ASP A 80 19.30 3.28 -10.11
CA ASP A 80 17.98 2.68 -10.23
C ASP A 80 17.13 3.46 -11.24
N ASP A 81 16.54 2.73 -12.18
CA ASP A 81 15.55 3.30 -13.09
C ASP A 81 14.14 3.15 -12.47
N PRO A 82 13.45 4.25 -12.13
CA PRO A 82 12.16 4.16 -11.45
C PRO A 82 11.08 3.42 -12.24
N TRP A 83 11.12 3.51 -13.58
CA TRP A 83 10.14 2.85 -14.44
C TRP A 83 10.36 1.34 -14.44
N GLU A 84 11.61 0.89 -14.57
CA GLU A 84 11.98 -0.53 -14.49
C GLU A 84 11.66 -1.11 -13.11
N GLU A 85 12.06 -0.42 -12.04
CA GLU A 85 11.86 -0.87 -10.66
C GLU A 85 10.37 -1.01 -10.33
N HIS A 86 9.52 -0.12 -10.85
CA HIS A 86 8.07 -0.18 -10.71
C HIS A 86 7.48 -1.35 -11.52
N THR A 87 7.82 -1.45 -12.80
CA THR A 87 7.29 -2.50 -13.71
C THR A 87 7.64 -3.91 -13.22
N LYS A 88 8.86 -4.10 -12.71
CA LYS A 88 9.35 -5.38 -12.18
C LYS A 88 8.58 -5.84 -10.94
N ARG A 89 8.14 -4.91 -10.09
CA ARG A 89 7.52 -5.25 -8.81
C ARG A 89 6.00 -5.33 -8.87
N ARG A 90 5.35 -4.55 -9.74
CA ARG A 90 3.89 -4.51 -9.84
C ARG A 90 3.42 -4.20 -11.26
N SER A 91 2.38 -4.92 -11.69
CA SER A 91 1.54 -4.48 -12.79
C SER A 91 0.73 -3.25 -12.36
N CYS A 92 0.85 -2.16 -13.11
CA CYS A 92 0.27 -0.86 -12.78
C CYS A 92 -0.46 -0.29 -13.98
N GLY A 93 -1.77 -0.03 -13.84
CA GLY A 93 -2.60 0.52 -14.91
C GLY A 93 -2.13 1.88 -15.43
N PHE A 94 -1.47 2.67 -14.59
CA PHE A 94 -0.85 3.94 -14.99
C PHE A 94 0.33 3.73 -15.95
N LEU A 95 1.22 2.76 -15.69
CA LEU A 95 2.36 2.49 -16.58
C LEU A 95 1.93 1.84 -17.91
N SER A 96 0.77 1.18 -17.92
CA SER A 96 0.21 0.55 -19.11
C SER A 96 -0.52 1.52 -20.06
N LEU A 97 -0.56 2.81 -19.74
CA LEU A 97 -1.19 3.81 -20.61
C LEU A 97 -0.42 3.96 -21.93
N THR A 98 -1.17 3.93 -23.04
CA THR A 98 -0.62 4.10 -24.40
C THR A 98 -0.72 5.53 -24.91
N LYS A 99 -1.40 6.41 -24.15
CA LYS A 99 -1.65 7.82 -24.46
C LYS A 99 -1.31 8.67 -23.24
N GLN A 100 -1.08 9.97 -23.46
CA GLN A 100 -1.01 10.91 -22.35
C GLN A 100 -2.37 11.01 -21.66
N PHE A 101 -2.36 11.39 -20.38
CA PHE A 101 -3.57 11.49 -19.57
C PHE A 101 -4.61 12.47 -20.18
N ASP A 102 -4.14 13.60 -20.71
CA ASP A 102 -5.01 14.62 -21.32
C ASP A 102 -5.64 14.17 -22.65
N ASP A 103 -5.11 13.11 -23.26
CA ASP A 103 -5.60 12.54 -24.52
C ASP A 103 -6.56 11.36 -24.30
N LEU A 104 -6.88 11.02 -23.04
CA LEU A 104 -7.82 9.94 -22.73
C LEU A 104 -9.26 10.36 -23.02
N THR A 105 -10.01 9.45 -23.64
CA THR A 105 -11.46 9.58 -23.71
C THR A 105 -12.08 9.45 -22.31
N MET A 106 -13.32 9.93 -22.15
CA MET A 106 -14.05 9.79 -20.89
C MET A 106 -14.20 8.33 -20.44
N GLU A 107 -14.37 7.40 -21.38
CA GLU A 107 -14.45 5.97 -21.10
C GLU A 107 -13.10 5.41 -20.60
N GLU A 108 -12.00 5.74 -21.27
CA GLU A 108 -10.65 5.33 -20.86
C GLU A 108 -10.30 5.89 -19.47
N TYR A 109 -10.58 7.17 -19.22
CA TYR A 109 -10.41 7.79 -17.92
C TYR A 109 -11.25 7.10 -16.84
N TYR A 110 -12.53 6.83 -17.12
CA TYR A 110 -13.41 6.16 -16.16
C TYR A 110 -12.88 4.76 -15.80
N MET A 111 -12.46 3.97 -16.79
CA MET A 111 -11.90 2.64 -16.55
C MET A 111 -10.58 2.68 -15.76
N LEU A 112 -9.73 3.65 -16.07
CA LEU A 112 -8.48 3.90 -15.37
C LEU A 112 -8.74 4.27 -13.90
N GLU A 113 -9.62 5.23 -13.65
CA GLU A 113 -9.97 5.68 -12.31
C GLU A 113 -10.68 4.60 -11.51
N MET A 114 -11.60 3.84 -12.13
CA MET A 114 -12.21 2.69 -11.47
C MET A 114 -11.18 1.64 -11.04
N THR A 115 -10.14 1.44 -11.85
CA THR A 115 -9.03 0.54 -11.51
C THR A 115 -8.20 1.07 -10.35
N ARG A 116 -7.93 2.38 -10.32
CA ARG A 116 -7.25 3.04 -9.19
C ARG A 116 -8.04 2.92 -7.90
N LEU A 117 -9.33 3.28 -7.93
CA LEU A 117 -10.23 3.23 -6.77
C LEU A 117 -10.37 1.80 -6.23
N ARG A 118 -10.52 0.81 -7.11
CA ARG A 118 -10.55 -0.61 -6.71
C ARG A 118 -9.26 -0.99 -6.00
N THR A 119 -8.10 -0.65 -6.58
CA THR A 119 -6.79 -0.91 -5.99
C THR A 119 -6.68 -0.29 -4.61
N PHE A 120 -7.07 0.97 -4.47
CA PHE A 120 -7.05 1.71 -3.22
C PHE A 120 -7.92 1.03 -2.16
N LEU A 121 -9.21 0.84 -2.43
CA LEU A 121 -10.15 0.25 -1.47
C LEU A 121 -9.72 -1.15 -1.04
N CYS A 122 -9.25 -1.99 -1.97
CA CYS A 122 -8.80 -3.33 -1.63
C CYS A 122 -7.51 -3.34 -0.81
N LYS A 123 -6.53 -2.46 -1.10
CA LYS A 123 -5.29 -2.38 -0.32
C LYS A 123 -5.52 -1.80 1.07
N THR A 124 -6.27 -0.70 1.16
CA THR A 124 -6.63 -0.07 2.43
C THR A 124 -7.45 -1.02 3.30
N GLY A 125 -8.48 -1.66 2.74
CA GLY A 125 -9.30 -2.63 3.47
C GLY A 125 -8.46 -3.79 4.02
N ARG A 126 -7.57 -4.37 3.21
CA ARG A 126 -6.64 -5.42 3.67
C ARG A 126 -5.70 -4.92 4.78
N SER A 127 -5.14 -3.73 4.63
CA SER A 127 -4.26 -3.14 5.65
C SER A 127 -4.97 -2.97 7.00
N ILE A 128 -6.21 -2.49 6.97
CA ILE A 128 -7.04 -2.31 8.18
C ILE A 128 -7.33 -3.67 8.83
N ILE A 129 -7.69 -4.68 8.04
CA ILE A 129 -7.94 -6.04 8.54
C ILE A 129 -6.68 -6.60 9.20
N ASN A 130 -5.53 -6.52 8.53
CA ASN A 130 -4.27 -7.04 9.07
C ASN A 130 -3.89 -6.36 10.40
N SER A 131 -4.00 -5.02 10.47
CA SER A 131 -3.74 -4.27 11.71
C SER A 131 -4.66 -4.73 12.86
N PHE A 132 -5.96 -4.93 12.57
CA PHE A 132 -6.90 -5.44 13.56
C PHE A 132 -6.56 -6.86 14.03
N GLU A 133 -6.17 -7.75 13.11
CA GLU A 133 -5.75 -9.12 13.44
C GLU A 133 -4.51 -9.12 14.35
N GLU A 134 -3.54 -8.24 14.08
CA GLU A 134 -2.36 -8.05 14.93
C GLU A 134 -2.72 -7.54 16.32
N GLU A 135 -3.61 -6.56 16.43
CA GLU A 135 -4.10 -6.04 17.73
C GLU A 135 -4.81 -7.13 18.54
N VAL A 136 -5.65 -7.94 17.89
CA VAL A 136 -6.35 -9.07 18.51
C VAL A 136 -5.36 -10.12 18.99
N ALA A 137 -4.37 -10.48 18.17
CA ALA A 137 -3.35 -11.45 18.52
C ALA A 137 -2.50 -10.98 19.71
N ALA A 138 -2.07 -9.71 19.71
CA ALA A 138 -1.33 -9.11 20.81
C ALA A 138 -2.15 -9.07 22.11
N THR A 139 -3.44 -8.72 22.02
CA THR A 139 -4.34 -8.69 23.17
C THR A 139 -4.58 -10.09 23.75
N ARG A 140 -4.81 -11.07 22.88
CA ARG A 140 -4.93 -12.48 23.28
C ARG A 140 -3.67 -12.96 24.00
N LYS A 141 -2.49 -12.65 23.46
CA LYS A 141 -1.21 -12.99 24.10
C LYS A 141 -1.09 -12.38 25.50
N ARG A 142 -1.36 -11.08 25.67
CA ARG A 142 -1.33 -10.42 26.99
C ARG A 142 -2.27 -11.08 28.00
N LEU A 143 -3.49 -11.44 27.57
CA LEU A 143 -4.46 -12.10 28.45
C LEU A 143 -3.99 -13.48 28.89
N VAL A 144 -3.43 -14.28 27.97
CA VAL A 144 -2.87 -15.59 28.27
C VAL A 144 -1.68 -15.47 29.22
N ASP A 145 -0.73 -14.58 28.92
CA ASP A 145 0.46 -14.37 29.76
C ASP A 145 0.07 -13.93 31.19
N ASN A 146 -0.90 -13.03 31.32
CA ASN A 146 -1.45 -12.62 32.61
C ASN A 146 -2.08 -13.79 33.37
N PHE A 147 -2.86 -14.63 32.69
CA PHE A 147 -3.53 -15.78 33.31
C PHE A 147 -2.53 -16.85 33.77
N VAL A 148 -1.53 -17.16 32.94
CA VAL A 148 -0.42 -18.08 33.28
C VAL A 148 0.33 -17.57 34.51
N SER A 149 0.70 -16.28 34.53
CA SER A 149 1.45 -15.69 35.64
C SER A 149 0.65 -15.61 36.94
N SER A 150 -0.66 -15.44 36.88
CA SER A 150 -1.50 -15.26 38.07
C SER A 150 -2.04 -16.57 38.65
N HIS A 151 -2.19 -17.62 37.84
CA HIS A 151 -2.87 -18.86 38.24
C HIS A 151 -2.03 -20.14 38.05
N GLN A 152 -0.73 -20.05 37.73
CA GLN A 152 0.14 -21.20 37.41
C GLN A 152 -0.48 -22.15 36.37
N TYR A 153 -1.26 -21.60 35.44
CA TYR A 153 -1.91 -22.37 34.39
C TYR A 153 -0.90 -22.77 33.32
N THR A 154 -0.85 -24.05 32.95
CA THR A 154 -0.06 -24.53 31.81
C THR A 154 -0.96 -24.61 30.58
N PRO A 155 -0.71 -23.80 29.52
CA PRO A 155 -1.51 -23.85 28.30
C PRO A 155 -1.43 -25.25 27.67
N GLN A 156 -2.58 -25.87 27.45
CA GLN A 156 -2.65 -27.11 26.66
C GLN A 156 -2.31 -26.79 25.19
N PRO A 157 -1.63 -27.70 24.46
CA PRO A 157 -1.40 -27.52 23.03
C PRO A 157 -2.75 -27.33 22.32
N PRO A 158 -2.79 -26.53 21.24
CA PRO A 158 -4.02 -26.37 20.47
C PRO A 158 -4.51 -27.76 20.04
N VAL A 159 -5.74 -28.09 20.44
CA VAL A 159 -6.40 -29.32 20.00
C VAL A 159 -6.51 -29.22 18.47
N PRO A 160 -6.01 -30.21 17.71
CA PRO A 160 -6.16 -30.21 16.26
C PRO A 160 -7.64 -30.02 15.94
N ILE A 161 -7.95 -29.01 15.14
CA ILE A 161 -9.30 -28.82 14.63
C ILE A 161 -9.57 -30.05 13.76
N GLN A 162 -10.34 -31.00 14.28
CA GLN A 162 -10.88 -32.07 13.45
C GLN A 162 -11.76 -31.40 12.40
N ALA A 163 -11.45 -31.63 11.13
CA ALA A 163 -12.28 -31.17 10.03
C ALA A 163 -13.73 -31.56 10.34
N ASP A 164 -14.62 -30.57 10.37
CA ASP A 164 -16.04 -30.83 10.60
C ASP A 164 -16.53 -31.78 9.48
N PRO A 165 -16.94 -33.02 9.80
CA PRO A 165 -17.35 -33.98 8.80
C PRO A 165 -18.61 -33.55 8.05
N THR A 166 -19.27 -32.46 8.46
CA THR A 166 -20.44 -31.90 7.80
C THR A 166 -20.13 -30.75 6.84
N CYS A 167 -18.89 -30.26 6.77
CA CYS A 167 -18.52 -29.19 5.85
C CYS A 167 -18.20 -29.77 4.46
N PRO A 168 -19.04 -29.52 3.43
CA PRO A 168 -18.73 -29.98 2.08
C PRO A 168 -17.45 -29.29 1.58
N PRO A 169 -16.63 -29.98 0.76
CA PRO A 169 -15.45 -29.37 0.18
C PRO A 169 -15.87 -28.14 -0.64
N SER A 170 -15.31 -26.98 -0.32
CA SER A 170 -15.45 -25.79 -1.16
C SER A 170 -14.75 -26.07 -2.50
N GLU A 171 -15.54 -26.21 -3.56
CA GLU A 171 -15.01 -26.24 -4.93
C GLU A 171 -14.32 -24.90 -5.21
N SER A 172 -13.00 -24.95 -5.36
CA SER A 172 -12.21 -23.85 -5.87
C SER A 172 -12.48 -23.71 -7.38
N SER A 173 -13.13 -22.63 -7.79
CA SER A 173 -13.09 -22.08 -9.15
C SER A 173 -12.16 -20.87 -9.19
#